data_AF-A0A7K6G5P6-F1
#
_entry.id   AF-A0A7K6G5P6-F1
#
_cell.length_a   1.000
_cell.length_b   1.000
_cell.length_c   1.000
_cell.angle_alpha   90.00
_cell.angle_beta   90.00
_cell.angle_gamma   90.00
#
_symmetry.space_group_name_H-M   'P 1'
#
loop_
_entity.id
_entity.type
_entity.pdbx_description
1 polymer ?
#
loop_
_entity_poly.entity_id
_entity_poly.type
_entity_poly.pdbx_seq_one_letter_code
_entity_poly.pdbx_strand_id
1 'polypeptide(L)'
;ELLGQAAGWTQQQMSPAASTEFSVLLQVAKGPTFRIRLRAKVFALSLDLSKNRFQFSDTIVGQCQVEIVRLYNWFRVPCKWFITEVKPKVKHRQH
;
A
#
# COMPACT_ATOMS: atom_id res chain seq x y z
N GLU A 1 25.00 -17.66 -22.94
CA GLU A 1 23.91 -17.83 -21.97
C GLU A 1 24.34 -17.24 -20.63
N LEU A 2 23.77 -16.11 -20.24
CA LEU A 2 23.89 -15.57 -18.89
C LEU A 2 22.47 -15.24 -18.44
N LEU A 3 21.86 -16.21 -17.75
CA LEU A 3 20.57 -16.07 -17.08
C LEU A 3 20.75 -15.13 -15.88
N GLY A 4 20.65 -13.83 -16.15
CA GLY A 4 20.55 -12.79 -15.13
C GLY A 4 19.20 -12.89 -14.44
N GLN A 5 19.20 -13.46 -13.24
CA GLN A 5 18.05 -13.63 -12.36
C GLN A 5 17.29 -12.29 -12.22
N ALA A 6 16.12 -12.19 -12.85
CA ALA A 6 15.14 -11.20 -12.47
C ALA A 6 14.62 -11.61 -11.09
N ALA A 7 15.13 -10.94 -10.05
CA ALA A 7 14.55 -11.03 -8.71
C ALA A 7 13.05 -10.78 -8.85
N GLY A 8 12.27 -11.84 -8.61
CA GLY A 8 10.82 -11.79 -8.65
C GLY A 8 10.35 -10.80 -7.61
N TRP A 9 9.88 -9.63 -8.08
CA TRP A 9 9.09 -8.75 -7.24
C TRP A 9 7.73 -9.41 -7.12
N THR A 10 7.56 -10.21 -6.07
CA THR A 10 6.25 -10.68 -5.65
C THR A 10 5.39 -9.45 -5.41
N GLN A 11 4.29 -9.36 -6.16
CA GLN A 11 3.18 -8.47 -5.84
C GLN A 11 2.86 -8.73 -4.37
N GLN A 12 3.24 -7.79 -3.49
CA GLN A 12 2.91 -7.87 -2.07
C GLN A 12 1.41 -7.69 -1.99
N GLN A 13 0.70 -8.80 -2.10
CA GLN A 13 -0.71 -8.88 -1.79
C GLN A 13 -0.81 -8.59 -0.29
N MET A 14 -1.02 -7.32 0.04
CA MET A 14 -1.21 -6.86 1.40
C MET A 14 -2.31 -7.71 2.02
N SER A 15 -1.92 -8.55 2.98
CA SER A 15 -2.84 -9.46 3.66
C SER A 15 -3.99 -8.68 4.30
N PRO A 16 -5.19 -9.26 4.40
CA PRO A 16 -6.33 -8.55 4.97
C PRO A 16 -5.99 -8.10 6.39
N ALA A 17 -6.13 -6.80 6.63
CA ALA A 17 -5.77 -6.17 7.88
C ALA A 17 -6.49 -6.81 9.08
N ALA A 18 -5.79 -6.90 10.21
CA ALA A 18 -6.26 -7.58 11.41
C ALA A 18 -7.60 -6.99 11.90
N SER A 19 -8.61 -7.86 12.04
CA SER A 19 -9.89 -7.52 12.68
C SER A 19 -9.76 -7.85 14.16
N THR A 20 -9.88 -6.85 15.03
CA THR A 20 -9.89 -7.06 16.48
C THR A 20 -11.32 -7.00 16.98
N GLU A 21 -11.75 -8.00 17.73
CA GLU A 21 -13.07 -8.05 18.36
C GLU A 21 -12.90 -8.07 19.88
N PHE A 22 -13.65 -7.22 20.58
CA PHE A 22 -13.65 -7.16 22.03
C PHE A 22 -15.07 -7.03 22.56
N SER A 23 -15.33 -7.66 23.71
CA SER A 23 -16.63 -7.61 24.38
C SER A 23 -16.54 -6.67 25.58
N VAL A 24 -17.49 -5.75 25.69
CA VAL A 24 -17.59 -4.81 26.81
C VAL A 24 -18.94 -5.00 27.51
N LEU A 25 -18.94 -4.96 28.83
CA LEU A 25 -20.16 -4.89 29.62
C LEU A 25 -20.48 -3.41 29.89
N LEU A 26 -21.63 -2.96 29.44
CA LEU A 26 -22.10 -1.60 29.60
C LEU A 26 -23.22 -1.58 30.63
N GLN A 27 -22.95 -0.96 31.78
CA GLN A 27 -23.92 -0.84 32.87
C GLN A 27 -24.70 0.46 32.74
N VAL A 28 -26.03 0.37 32.74
CA VAL A 28 -26.90 1.55 32.79
C VAL A 28 -27.18 1.90 34.24
N ALA A 29 -27.05 3.17 34.62
CA ALA A 29 -27.33 3.61 35.99
C ALA A 29 -28.76 3.25 36.40
N LYS A 30 -28.90 2.50 37.51
CA LYS A 30 -30.18 1.93 37.99
C LYS A 30 -30.91 1.04 36.96
N GLY A 31 -30.16 0.45 36.02
CA GLY A 31 -30.72 -0.32 34.92
C GLY A 31 -29.95 -1.63 34.63
N PRO A 32 -30.35 -2.36 33.58
CA PRO A 32 -29.72 -3.62 33.21
C PRO A 32 -28.29 -3.41 32.67
N THR A 33 -27.50 -4.49 32.73
CA THR A 33 -26.16 -4.56 32.14
C THR A 33 -26.24 -5.27 30.79
N PHE A 34 -25.64 -4.68 29.75
CA PHE A 34 -25.60 -5.24 28.41
C PHE A 34 -24.21 -5.71 28.04
N ARG A 35 -24.09 -6.90 27.42
CA ARG A 35 -22.84 -7.35 26.80
C ARG A 35 -22.82 -6.93 25.34
N ILE A 36 -21.98 -5.94 25.02
CA ILE A 36 -21.84 -5.40 23.67
C ILE A 36 -20.57 -5.96 23.04
N ARG A 37 -20.64 -6.38 21.78
CA ARG A 37 -19.47 -6.76 20.99
C ARG A 37 -19.08 -5.59 20.10
N LEU A 38 -17.83 -5.17 20.23
CA LEU A 38 -17.24 -4.12 19.43
C LEU A 38 -16.22 -4.75 18.48
N ARG A 39 -16.38 -4.48 17.19
CA ARG A 39 -15.48 -4.98 16.14
C ARG A 39 -14.78 -3.80 15.49
N ALA A 40 -13.47 -3.72 15.66
CA ALA A 40 -12.63 -2.78 14.94
C ALA A 40 -11.99 -3.51 13.76
N LYS A 41 -12.26 -3.02 12.55
CA LYS A 41 -11.51 -3.41 11.35
C LYS A 41 -10.41 -2.38 11.17
N VAL A 42 -9.17 -2.76 11.46
CA VAL A 42 -8.03 -1.94 11.06
C VAL A 42 -8.00 -1.96 9.54
N PHE A 43 -7.96 -0.81 8.90
CA PHE A 43 -7.75 -0.72 7.46
C PHE A 43 -6.28 -0.35 7.25
N ALA A 44 -5.48 -1.29 6.74
CA ALA A 44 -4.18 -0.93 6.19
C ALA A 44 -4.44 -0.09 4.93
N LEU A 45 -3.81 1.07 4.80
CA LEU A 45 -3.90 1.88 3.57
C LEU A 45 -3.50 1.00 2.38
N SER A 46 -4.43 0.81 1.46
CA SER A 46 -4.38 -0.12 0.35
C SER A 46 -4.53 0.75 -0.88
N LEU A 47 -3.41 0.89 -1.56
CA LEU A 47 -3.28 1.63 -2.79
C LEU A 47 -2.88 0.65 -3.87
N ASP A 48 -3.51 0.80 -5.02
CA ASP A 48 -3.19 -0.01 -6.18
C ASP A 48 -2.89 0.89 -7.38
N LEU A 49 -2.06 0.37 -8.28
CA LEU A 49 -1.57 1.10 -9.45
C LEU A 49 -2.01 0.38 -10.72
N SER A 50 -2.46 1.12 -11.72
CA SER A 50 -2.75 0.52 -13.03
C SER A 50 -1.50 -0.10 -13.70
N LYS A 51 -0.31 0.41 -13.35
CA LYS A 51 1.00 -0.03 -13.86
C LYS A 51 2.06 0.35 -12.84
N ASN A 52 2.94 -0.58 -12.47
CA ASN A 52 4.01 -0.36 -11.49
C ASN A 52 5.41 -0.27 -12.11
N ARG A 53 5.53 -0.48 -13.42
CA ARG A 53 6.80 -0.41 -14.16
C ARG A 53 6.60 0.38 -15.44
N PHE A 54 7.48 1.34 -15.68
CA PHE A 54 7.50 2.11 -16.92
C PHE A 54 8.71 1.70 -17.75
N GLN A 55 8.50 1.57 -19.05
CA GLN A 55 9.55 1.38 -20.06
C GLN A 55 9.26 2.43 -21.12
N PHE A 56 10.15 3.43 -21.20
CA PHE A 56 10.07 4.47 -22.20
C PHE A 56 10.87 4.02 -23.43
N SER A 57 10.36 4.35 -24.61
CA SER A 57 11.08 4.13 -25.86
C SER A 57 12.13 5.21 -26.06
N ASP A 58 13.02 5.02 -27.03
CA ASP A 58 13.98 6.05 -27.41
C ASP A 58 13.28 7.38 -27.69
N THR A 59 13.78 8.45 -27.06
CA THR A 59 13.22 9.79 -27.16
C THR A 59 14.17 10.67 -27.96
N ILE A 60 13.62 11.37 -28.96
CA ILE A 60 14.39 12.31 -29.78
C ILE A 60 14.78 13.53 -28.92
N VAL A 61 15.98 14.07 -29.14
CA VAL A 61 16.45 15.28 -28.46
C VAL A 61 15.43 16.42 -28.62
N GLY A 62 15.03 17.01 -27.50
CA GLY A 62 14.04 18.10 -27.46
C GLY A 62 12.57 17.65 -27.36
N GLN A 63 12.29 16.34 -27.33
CA GLN A 63 10.95 15.80 -27.13
C GLN A 63 10.73 15.27 -25.71
N CYS A 64 9.46 15.22 -25.28
CA CYS A 64 9.05 14.70 -23.98
C CYS A 64 8.09 13.51 -24.17
N GLN A 65 8.35 12.40 -23.49
CA GLN A 65 7.41 11.29 -23.38
C GLN A 65 6.70 11.36 -22.03
N VAL A 66 5.37 11.19 -22.06
CA VAL A 66 4.51 11.23 -20.87
C VAL A 66 3.73 9.93 -20.79
N GLU A 67 3.77 9.30 -19.63
CA GLU A 67 3.00 8.11 -19.31
C GLU A 67 2.06 8.41 -18.14
N ILE A 68 0.83 7.91 -18.23
CA ILE A 68 -0.21 8.15 -17.22
C ILE A 68 -0.41 6.89 -16.40
N VAL A 69 -0.29 7.03 -15.08
CA VAL A 69 -0.62 5.97 -14.12
C VAL A 69 -1.84 6.35 -13.30
N ARG A 70 -2.74 5.39 -13.12
CA ARG A 70 -3.88 5.55 -12.24
C ARG A 70 -3.55 4.99 -10.86
N LEU A 71 -3.91 5.75 -9.84
CA LEU A 71 -3.86 5.35 -8.44
C LEU A 71 -5.28 5.07 -7.97
N TYR A 72 -5.51 3.87 -7.43
CA TYR A 72 -6.81 3.45 -6.92
C TYR A 72 -6.77 3.41 -5.40
N ASN A 73 -7.71 4.12 -4.77
CA ASN A 73 -7.99 4.01 -3.34
C ASN A 73 -9.18 3.07 -3.16
N TRP A 74 -8.93 1.87 -2.63
CA TRP A 74 -9.97 0.87 -2.42
C TRP A 74 -10.86 1.15 -1.21
N PHE A 75 -10.53 2.17 -0.41
CA PHE A 75 -11.34 2.57 0.73
C PHE A 75 -12.30 3.70 0.40
N ARG A 76 -13.45 3.66 1.08
CA ARG A 76 -14.46 4.73 1.02
C ARG A 76 -14.09 5.95 1.86
N VAL A 77 -12.85 6.02 2.37
CA VAL A 77 -12.34 7.16 3.13
C VAL A 77 -11.31 7.94 2.29
N PRO A 78 -11.24 9.27 2.41
CA PRO A 78 -10.19 10.06 1.75
C PRO A 78 -8.80 9.62 2.20
N CYS A 79 -7.88 9.50 1.25
CA CYS A 79 -6.48 9.15 1.50
C CYS A 79 -5.56 10.29 1.04
N LYS A 80 -4.55 10.61 1.86
CA LYS A 80 -3.45 11.51 1.47
C LYS A 80 -2.33 10.66 0.86
N TRP A 81 -1.75 11.13 -0.23
CA TRP A 81 -0.68 10.45 -0.93
C TRP A 81 0.44 11.43 -1.26
N PHE A 82 1.66 10.91 -1.35
CA PHE A 82 2.86 11.66 -1.70
C PHE A 82 3.74 10.77 -2.56
N ILE A 83 4.49 11.38 -3.46
CA ILE A 83 5.48 10.71 -4.30
C ILE A 83 6.85 11.07 -3.75
N THR A 84 7.70 10.06 -3.52
CA THR A 84 9.07 10.27 -3.04
C THR A 84 10.01 9.38 -3.84
N GLU A 85 11.09 9.97 -4.34
CA GLU A 85 12.15 9.21 -5.00
C GLU A 85 12.92 8.38 -3.96
N VAL A 86 13.03 7.07 -4.20
CA VAL A 86 13.88 6.19 -3.39
C VAL A 86 15.23 6.04 -4.09
N LYS A 87 16.24 6.77 -3.61
CA LYS A 87 17.60 6.66 -4.15
C LYS A 87 18.19 5.28 -3.88
N PRO A 88 18.87 4.64 -4.85
CA PRO A 88 19.56 3.38 -4.62
C PRO A 88 20.62 3.57 -3.52
N LYS A 89 20.64 2.69 -2.51
CA LYS A 89 21.74 2.65 -1.54
C LYS A 89 22.98 2.08 -2.22
N VAL A 90 23.89 2.95 -2.64
CA VAL A 90 25.20 2.51 -3.14
C VAL A 90 25.96 1.89 -1.97
N LYS A 91 26.16 0.58 -1.97
CA LYS A 91 27.10 -0.07 -1.05
C LYS A 91 28.51 0.21 -1.55
N HIS A 92 29.22 1.14 -0.91
CA HIS A 92 30.66 1.28 -1.11
C HIS A 92 31.32 -0.03 -0.64
N ARG A 93 31.89 -0.79 -1.58
CA ARG A 93 32.89 -1.80 -1.23
C ARG A 93 34.18 -1.02 -0.94
N GLN A 94 34.58 -1.01 0.33
CA GLN A 94 35.95 -0.62 0.68
C GLN A 94 36.86 -1.74 0.15
N HIS A 95 37.83 -1.35 -0.69
CA HIS A 95 38.92 -2.20 -1.15
C HIS A 95 40.10 -2.09 -0.18
#